data_AF-A0AA86QZG4-F1
#
_entry.id   AF-A0AA86QZG4-F1
#
_cell.length_a   1.000
_cell.length_b   1.000
_cell.length_c   1.000
_cell.angle_alpha   90.00
_cell.angle_beta   90.00
_cell.angle_gamma   90.00
#
_symmetry.space_group_name_H-M   'P 1'
#
loop_
_entity.id
_entity.type
_entity.pdbx_description
1 polymer ?
#
loop_
_entity_poly.entity_id
_entity_poly.type
_entity_poly.pdbx_seq_one_letter_code
_entity_poly.pdbx_strand_id
1 'polypeptide(L)'
;MGVNEAVDAVRTKVNELVEMQQDYYNKGKKVSINLKIITGRGVHSEAAPVIKVNVLRLIKAHGMSHTIQQSTKGGVIVVRIKPETHMI
;
A
#
# COMPACT_ATOMS: atom_id res chain seq x y z
N MET A 1 16.93 -2.13 -4.05
CA MET A 1 15.97 -2.68 -3.09
C MET A 1 15.56 -4.06 -3.57
N GLY A 2 15.75 -5.08 -2.76
CA GLY A 2 15.30 -6.44 -3.06
C GLY A 2 13.77 -6.55 -2.98
N VAL A 3 13.19 -7.62 -3.51
CA VAL A 3 11.73 -7.84 -3.44
C VAL A 3 11.24 -7.94 -2.00
N ASN A 4 11.94 -8.69 -1.14
CA ASN A 4 11.55 -8.87 0.26
C ASN A 4 11.66 -7.55 1.04
N GLU A 5 12.77 -6.83 0.88
CA GLU A 5 12.99 -5.52 1.48
C GLU A 5 11.89 -4.51 1.09
N ALA A 6 11.46 -4.52 -0.18
CA ALA A 6 10.37 -3.67 -0.67
C ALA A 6 9.04 -4.01 0.01
N VAL A 7 8.74 -5.30 0.16
CA VAL A 7 7.50 -5.79 0.76
C VAL A 7 7.48 -5.47 2.26
N ASP A 8 8.60 -5.69 2.97
CA ASP A 8 8.73 -5.39 4.38
C ASP A 8 8.62 -3.88 4.65
N ALA A 9 9.25 -3.04 3.82
CA ALA A 9 9.09 -1.59 3.90
C ALA A 9 7.63 -1.15 3.72
N VAL A 10 6.91 -1.77 2.78
CA VAL A 10 5.47 -1.52 2.61
C VAL A 10 4.67 -1.98 3.83
N ARG A 11 4.95 -3.17 4.37
CA ARG A 11 4.28 -3.68 5.57
C ARG A 11 4.44 -2.71 6.74
N THR A 12 5.69 -2.37 7.08
CA THR A 12 5.98 -1.43 8.17
C THR A 12 5.25 -0.11 7.96
N LYS A 13 5.31 0.45 6.74
CA LYS A 13 4.66 1.73 6.48
C LYS A 13 3.15 1.68 6.56
N VAL A 14 2.54 0.59 6.13
CA VAL A 14 1.09 0.41 6.25
C VAL A 14 0.69 0.29 7.72
N ASN A 15 1.43 -0.45 8.54
CA ASN A 15 1.15 -0.58 9.96
C ASN A 15 1.23 0.75 10.70
N GLU A 16 2.28 1.56 10.46
CA GLU A 16 2.38 2.92 11.00
C GLU A 16 1.16 3.78 10.64
N LEU A 17 0.67 3.67 9.40
CA LEU A 17 -0.49 4.45 8.95
C LEU A 17 -1.81 3.90 9.50
N VAL A 18 -1.91 2.59 9.73
CA VAL A 18 -3.07 1.98 10.41
C VAL A 18 -3.13 2.44 11.85
N GLU A 19 -2.01 2.42 12.58
CA GLU A 19 -1.93 2.93 13.96
C GLU A 19 -2.31 4.42 14.01
N MET A 20 -1.75 5.23 13.13
CA MET A 20 -2.10 6.65 13.03
C MET A 20 -3.60 6.85 12.73
N GLN A 21 -4.16 6.03 11.83
CA GLN A 21 -5.59 6.08 11.50
C GLN A 21 -6.45 5.70 12.72
N GLN A 22 -6.05 4.66 13.45
CA GLN A 22 -6.73 4.21 14.67
C GLN A 22 -6.69 5.27 15.76
N ASP A 23 -5.56 5.97 15.92
CA ASP A 23 -5.45 7.10 16.86
C ASP A 23 -6.40 8.24 16.51
N TYR A 24 -6.56 8.56 15.22
CA TYR A 24 -7.57 9.53 14.79
C TYR A 24 -8.99 9.04 15.09
N TYR A 25 -9.27 7.77 14.84
CA TYR A 25 -10.57 7.17 15.11
C TYR A 25 -10.92 7.19 16.61
N ASN A 26 -9.96 6.84 17.48
CA ASN A 26 -10.10 6.88 18.93
C ASN A 26 -10.37 8.32 19.44
N LYS A 27 -9.89 9.33 18.72
CA LYS A 27 -10.17 10.76 18.97
C LYS A 27 -11.49 11.24 18.34
N GLY A 28 -12.33 10.32 17.83
CA GLY A 28 -13.62 10.61 17.21
C GLY A 28 -13.54 11.12 15.77
N LYS A 29 -12.36 11.08 15.12
CA LYS A 29 -12.16 11.57 13.76
C LYS A 29 -12.12 10.41 12.76
N LYS A 30 -13.09 10.38 11.85
CA LYS A 30 -13.12 9.42 10.74
C LYS A 30 -12.23 9.91 9.59
N VAL A 31 -10.94 9.64 9.68
CA VAL A 31 -9.96 9.98 8.64
C VAL A 31 -9.63 8.73 7.80
N SER A 32 -9.58 8.89 6.48
CA SER A 32 -9.04 7.89 5.56
C SER A 32 -7.68 8.34 5.04
N ILE A 33 -6.70 7.44 5.04
CA ILE A 33 -5.34 7.74 4.56
C ILE A 33 -5.14 7.06 3.20
N ASN A 34 -4.63 7.81 2.22
CA ASN A 34 -4.25 7.27 0.91
C ASN A 34 -2.73 7.16 0.83
N LEU A 35 -2.20 5.94 0.83
CA LEU A 35 -0.79 5.64 0.62
C LEU A 35 -0.51 5.41 -0.86
N LYS A 36 0.44 6.15 -1.44
CA LYS A 36 0.93 5.93 -2.81
C LYS A 36 2.22 5.12 -2.77
N ILE A 37 2.19 3.92 -3.32
CA ILE A 37 3.33 3.00 -3.39
C ILE A 37 3.85 3.01 -4.82
N ILE A 38 5.11 3.44 -5.01
CA ILE A 38 5.78 3.45 -6.30
C ILE A 38 6.55 2.12 -6.42
N THR A 39 6.04 1.21 -7.26
CA THR A 39 6.61 -0.13 -7.47
C THR A 39 7.54 -0.21 -8.69
N GLY A 40 7.61 0.87 -9.47
CA GLY A 40 8.50 1.00 -10.63
C GLY A 40 8.01 2.08 -11.60
N ARG A 41 8.62 2.13 -12.79
CA ARG A 41 8.28 3.09 -13.86
C ARG A 41 7.27 2.55 -14.88
N GLY A 42 6.45 1.57 -14.47
CA GLY A 42 5.45 0.91 -15.32
C GLY A 42 5.96 -0.36 -16.01
N VAL A 43 5.37 -0.71 -17.16
CA VAL A 43 5.58 -1.95 -17.92
C VAL A 43 6.99 -2.17 -18.51
N HIS A 44 7.88 -1.18 -18.43
CA HIS A 44 9.21 -1.23 -19.07
C HIS A 44 10.34 -1.73 -18.16
N SER A 45 10.04 -2.16 -16.93
CA SER A 45 11.06 -2.60 -15.98
C SER A 45 10.94 -4.10 -15.77
N GLU A 46 11.95 -4.90 -16.09
CA GLU A 46 11.89 -6.38 -15.97
C GLU A 46 11.64 -6.86 -14.52
N ALA A 47 12.12 -6.13 -13.51
CA ALA A 47 11.97 -6.48 -12.09
C ALA A 47 10.76 -5.83 -11.38
N ALA A 48 10.22 -4.73 -11.91
CA ALA A 48 9.06 -4.02 -11.33
C ALA A 48 7.75 -4.84 -11.28
N PRO A 49 7.48 -5.78 -12.21
CA PRO A 49 6.34 -6.68 -12.12
C PRO A 49 6.35 -7.47 -10.81
N VAL A 50 7.52 -7.95 -10.36
CA VAL A 50 7.61 -8.84 -9.21
C VAL A 50 7.33 -8.09 -7.91
N ILE A 51 7.92 -6.90 -7.72
CA ILE A 51 7.62 -6.06 -6.54
C ILE A 51 6.13 -5.69 -6.53
N LYS A 52 5.61 -5.23 -7.67
CA LYS A 52 4.20 -4.87 -7.82
C LYS A 52 3.27 -6.02 -7.46
N VAL A 53 3.55 -7.23 -7.96
CA VAL A 53 2.74 -8.43 -7.69
C VAL A 53 2.76 -8.78 -6.21
N ASN A 54 3.92 -8.76 -5.56
CA ASN A 54 4.02 -9.09 -4.15
C ASN A 54 3.34 -8.04 -3.25
N VAL A 55 3.51 -6.75 -3.55
CA VAL A 55 2.79 -5.68 -2.85
C VAL A 55 1.29 -5.84 -3.04
N LEU A 56 0.80 -6.08 -4.26
CA LEU A 56 -0.63 -6.31 -4.49
C LEU A 56 -1.14 -7.54 -3.73
N ARG A 57 -0.36 -8.62 -3.66
CA ARG A 57 -0.71 -9.81 -2.89
C ARG A 57 -0.83 -9.49 -1.40
N LEU A 58 0.13 -8.75 -0.82
CA LEU A 58 0.08 -8.31 0.57
C LEU A 58 -1.18 -7.49 0.86
N ILE A 59 -1.46 -6.47 0.05
CA ILE A 59 -2.63 -5.59 0.21
C ILE A 59 -3.95 -6.35 0.06
N LYS A 60 -4.05 -7.26 -0.93
CA LYS A 60 -5.25 -8.08 -1.15
C LYS A 60 -5.48 -9.09 -0.03
N ALA A 61 -4.41 -9.72 0.48
CA ALA A 61 -4.51 -10.70 1.57
C ALA A 61 -5.14 -10.11 2.84
N HIS A 62 -4.98 -8.80 3.05
CA HIS A 62 -5.49 -8.09 4.22
C HIS A 62 -6.75 -7.25 3.91
N GLY A 63 -7.42 -7.52 2.78
CA GLY A 63 -8.70 -6.89 2.44
C GLY A 63 -8.63 -5.38 2.20
N MET A 64 -7.44 -4.81 1.97
CA MET A 64 -7.28 -3.38 1.81
C MET A 64 -7.74 -2.89 0.43
N SER A 65 -8.50 -1.80 0.44
CA SER A 65 -8.95 -1.11 -0.77
C SER A 65 -7.75 -0.53 -1.51
N HIS A 66 -7.64 -0.79 -2.81
CA HIS A 66 -6.53 -0.29 -3.62
C HIS A 66 -6.95 0.04 -5.05
N THR A 67 -6.15 0.85 -5.72
CA THR A 67 -6.29 1.19 -7.13
C THR A 67 -4.91 1.26 -7.78
N ILE A 68 -4.78 0.75 -9.00
CA ILE A 68 -3.54 0.87 -9.79
C ILE A 68 -3.68 2.07 -10.70
N GLN A 69 -2.74 3.01 -10.62
CA GLN A 69 -2.81 4.24 -11.39
C GLN A 69 -2.39 3.99 -12.84
N GLN A 70 -3.35 4.12 -13.77
CA GLN A 70 -3.10 3.87 -15.20
C GLN A 70 -2.23 4.95 -15.86
N SER A 71 -2.30 6.19 -15.38
CA SER A 71 -1.49 7.30 -15.91
C SER A 71 0.02 7.09 -15.74
N THR A 72 0.44 6.25 -14.80
CA THR A 72 1.85 5.87 -14.59
C THR A 72 2.20 4.54 -15.24
N LYS A 73 1.41 4.09 -16.22
CA LYS A 73 1.49 2.75 -16.82
C LYS A 73 1.47 1.64 -15.76
N GLY A 74 0.75 1.88 -14.66
CA GLY A 74 0.62 0.95 -13.54
C GLY A 74 1.85 0.82 -12.65
N GLY A 75 2.77 1.80 -12.64
CA GLY A 75 3.91 1.85 -11.72
C GLY A 75 3.53 2.25 -10.29
N VAL A 76 2.37 2.88 -10.11
CA VAL A 76 1.88 3.35 -8.80
C VAL A 76 0.64 2.58 -8.37
N ILE A 77 0.65 2.11 -7.12
CA ILE A 77 -0.50 1.53 -6.42
C ILE A 77 -0.94 2.54 -5.36
N VAL A 78 -2.21 2.90 -5.34
CA VAL A 78 -2.82 3.71 -4.29
C VAL A 78 -3.58 2.78 -3.36
N VAL A 79 -3.19 2.73 -2.10
CA VAL A 79 -3.86 1.95 -1.04
C VAL A 79 -4.63 2.92 -0.15
N ARG A 80 -5.90 2.61 0.10
CA ARG A 80 -6.77 3.39 0.99
C ARG A 80 -6.94 2.65 2.31
N ILE A 81 -6.43 3.26 3.37
CA ILE A 81 -6.57 2.82 4.76
C ILE A 81 -7.78 3.55 5.33
N LYS A 82 -8.82 2.78 5.68
CA LYS A 82 -10.07 3.28 6.26
C LYS A 82 -10.06 3.08 7.78
N PRO A 83 -10.96 3.77 8.51
CA PRO A 83 -11.38 3.30 9.83
C PRO A 83 -11.64 1.80 9.83
N GLU A 84 -11.19 1.10 10.88
CA GLU A 84 -11.37 -0.35 11.07
C GLU A 84 -10.45 -1.24 10.20
N THR A 85 -9.48 -0.64 9.50
CA THR A 85 -8.43 -1.42 8.82
C THR A 85 -7.49 -2.02 9.88
N HIS A 86 -7.20 -3.32 9.79
CA HIS A 86 -6.31 -4.00 10.73
C HIS A 86 -4.86 -3.99 10.21
N MET A 87 -3.90 -4.14 11.13
CA MET A 87 -2.46 -4.26 10.82
C MET A 87 -2.15 -5.53 9.99
N ILE A 88 -1.02 -5.51 9.28
CA ILE A 88 -0.60 -6.49 8.25
C ILE A 88 0.84 -6.99 8.41
#